data_AF-A0A1V5B3V4-F1
#
_entry.id   AF-A0A1V5B3V4-F1
#
_cell.length_a   1.000
_cell.length_b   1.000
_cell.length_c   1.000
_cell.angle_alpha   90.00
_cell.angle_beta   90.00
_cell.angle_gamma   90.00
#
_symmetry.space_group_name_H-M   'P 1'
#
loop_
_entity.id
_entity.type
_entity.pdbx_description
1 polymer ?
#
loop_
_entity_poly.entity_id
_entity_poly.type
_entity_poly.pdbx_seq_one_letter_code
_entity_poly.pdbx_strand_id
1 'polypeptide(L)'
;MAKDDEGISAGVPVPKKLQRTVKKLAAAGEEPIMIAPAILKSQATDQMLAIARMGMMDRVLGYLVTTKKSVHFVRPGIAWDRVQTVPLEMIDDVEYVEEFHSNTLKLKVGERAESIIFYDDKDGIAFYRYIKSRQWQN
;
A
#
# COMPACT_ATOMS: atom_id res chain seq x y z
N MET A 1 12.10 -11.95 40.51
CA MET A 1 11.72 -10.60 40.05
C MET A 1 12.71 -10.21 38.97
N ALA A 2 12.31 -10.39 37.72
CA ALA A 2 12.85 -9.74 36.53
C ALA A 2 11.74 -9.90 35.48
N LYS A 3 11.13 -8.78 35.10
CA LYS A 3 10.17 -8.69 34.00
C LYS A 3 11.02 -8.39 32.77
N ASP A 4 11.15 -9.36 31.88
CA ASP A 4 11.67 -9.12 30.55
C ASP A 4 10.49 -8.68 29.67
N ASP A 5 10.30 -7.36 29.62
CA ASP A 5 9.59 -6.66 28.57
C ASP A 5 10.37 -6.87 27.25
N GLU A 6 9.95 -7.81 26.42
CA GLU A 6 10.35 -7.86 25.01
C GLU A 6 9.11 -7.96 24.12
N GLY A 7 8.31 -6.89 24.15
CA GLY A 7 7.42 -6.54 23.04
C GLY A 7 8.24 -6.00 21.87
N ILE A 8 8.98 -6.87 21.18
CA ILE A 8 9.65 -6.52 19.93
C ILE A 8 8.55 -6.28 18.90
N SER A 9 8.17 -5.02 18.67
CA SER A 9 7.47 -4.64 17.45
C SER A 9 8.45 -4.86 16.30
N ALA A 10 8.39 -6.02 15.66
CA ALA A 10 9.11 -6.25 14.41
C ALA A 10 8.58 -5.24 13.39
N GLY A 11 9.27 -4.10 13.26
CA GLY A 11 8.83 -2.98 12.45
C GLY A 11 8.61 -3.39 11.00
N VAL A 12 7.65 -2.75 10.33
CA VAL A 12 7.37 -2.98 8.91
C VAL A 12 8.66 -2.77 8.11
N PRO A 13 9.15 -3.77 7.35
CA PRO A 13 10.36 -3.62 6.54
C PRO A 13 10.20 -2.47 5.54
N VAL A 14 11.07 -1.45 5.64
CA VAL A 14 11.01 -0.27 4.77
C VAL A 14 12.00 -0.41 3.61
N PRO A 15 11.53 -0.48 2.35
CA PRO A 15 12.41 -0.45 1.18
C PRO A 15 13.29 0.81 1.17
N LYS A 16 14.58 0.67 0.80
CA LYS A 16 15.53 1.80 0.78
C LYS A 16 14.99 3.02 0.02
N LYS A 17 14.30 2.79 -1.10
CA LYS A 17 13.69 3.82 -1.95
C LYS A 17 12.59 4.64 -1.24
N LEU A 18 12.01 4.12 -0.15
CA LEU A 18 10.92 4.76 0.60
C LEU A 18 11.37 5.45 1.89
N GLN A 19 12.63 5.35 2.28
CA GLN A 19 13.09 5.90 3.57
C GLN A 19 12.75 7.38 3.73
N ARG A 20 12.87 8.17 2.67
CA ARG A 20 12.52 9.59 2.68
C ARG A 20 11.04 9.81 2.97
N THR A 21 10.16 9.11 2.25
CA THR A 21 8.71 9.26 2.41
C THR A 21 8.27 8.78 3.79
N VAL A 22 8.74 7.60 4.23
CA VAL A 22 8.36 7.03 5.52
C VAL A 22 8.80 7.92 6.69
N LYS A 23 10.02 8.49 6.64
CA LYS A 23 10.46 9.45 7.67
C LYS A 23 9.55 10.69 7.74
N LYS A 24 9.10 11.21 6.60
CA LYS A 24 8.16 12.34 6.55
C LYS A 24 6.80 11.98 7.12
N LEU A 25 6.28 10.79 6.79
CA LEU A 25 5.00 10.30 7.34
C LEU A 25 5.08 10.10 8.85
N ALA A 26 6.14 9.47 9.35
CA ALA A 26 6.37 9.30 10.78
C ALA A 26 6.45 10.64 11.53
N ALA A 27 7.15 11.64 10.98
CA ALA A 27 7.21 12.98 11.54
C ALA A 27 5.83 13.69 11.57
N ALA A 28 4.90 13.30 10.69
CA ALA A 28 3.52 13.75 10.68
C ALA A 28 2.57 12.89 11.57
N GLY A 29 3.12 11.93 12.32
CA GLY A 29 2.34 11.01 13.16
C GLY A 29 1.61 9.92 12.38
N GLU A 30 2.05 9.61 11.15
CA GLU A 30 1.53 8.56 10.29
C GLU A 30 2.54 7.42 10.14
N GLU A 31 2.67 6.60 11.18
CA GLU A 31 3.54 5.42 11.14
C GLU A 31 2.98 4.33 10.20
N PRO A 32 3.80 3.80 9.27
CA PRO A 32 3.40 2.67 8.43
C PRO A 32 3.12 1.41 9.26
N ILE A 33 2.01 0.75 8.94
CA ILE A 33 1.64 -0.57 9.46
C ILE A 33 1.75 -1.67 8.39
N MET A 34 1.81 -1.28 7.12
CA MET A 34 2.02 -2.17 5.98
C MET A 34 2.66 -1.39 4.83
N ILE A 35 3.61 -2.02 4.14
CA ILE A 35 4.22 -1.49 2.92
C ILE A 35 4.24 -2.62 1.89
N ALA A 36 3.68 -2.36 0.71
CA ALA A 36 3.59 -3.34 -0.36
C ALA A 36 4.04 -2.73 -1.70
N PRO A 37 4.82 -3.43 -2.53
CA PRO A 37 5.03 -3.07 -3.93
C PRO A 37 3.70 -3.07 -4.69
N ALA A 38 3.27 -1.90 -5.12
CA ALA A 38 2.00 -1.72 -5.82
C ALA A 38 1.99 -0.43 -6.63
N ILE A 39 1.16 -0.38 -7.67
CA ILE A 39 1.01 0.81 -8.50
C ILE A 39 -0.45 1.10 -8.82
N LEU A 40 -0.82 2.39 -8.79
CA LEU A 40 -2.12 2.86 -9.27
C LEU A 40 -2.15 2.84 -10.79
N LYS A 41 -3.23 2.32 -11.36
CA LYS A 41 -3.46 2.30 -12.81
C LYS A 41 -3.43 3.71 -13.39
N SER A 42 -4.07 4.68 -12.75
CA SER A 42 -4.06 6.09 -13.18
C SER A 42 -2.69 6.77 -13.13
N GLN A 43 -1.70 6.17 -12.45
CA GLN A 43 -0.33 6.70 -12.35
C GLN A 43 0.70 5.90 -13.16
N ALA A 44 0.27 4.92 -13.95
CA ALA A 44 1.15 3.97 -14.63
C ALA A 44 0.95 4.01 -16.14
N THR A 45 2.04 3.80 -16.90
CA THR A 45 1.93 3.43 -18.31
C THR A 45 1.66 1.93 -18.43
N ASP A 46 1.18 1.47 -19.59
CA ASP A 46 0.93 0.04 -19.81
C ASP A 46 2.16 -0.83 -19.60
N GLN A 47 3.35 -0.32 -19.94
CA GLN A 47 4.62 -1.01 -19.68
C GLN A 47 4.86 -1.19 -18.18
N MET A 48 4.60 -0.16 -17.37
CA MET A 48 4.74 -0.25 -15.91
C MET A 48 3.73 -1.23 -15.31
N LEU A 49 2.51 -1.23 -15.82
CA LEU A 49 1.47 -2.18 -15.43
C LEU A 49 1.87 -3.62 -15.78
N ALA A 50 2.47 -3.85 -16.93
CA ALA A 50 2.97 -5.17 -17.31
C ALA A 50 4.07 -5.65 -16.35
N ILE A 51 5.02 -4.78 -16.00
CA ILE A 51 6.08 -5.09 -15.01
C ILE A 51 5.47 -5.52 -13.66
N ALA A 52 4.48 -4.78 -13.16
CA ALA A 52 3.79 -5.10 -11.92
C ALA A 52 3.01 -6.41 -12.02
N ARG A 53 2.28 -6.63 -13.13
CA ARG A 53 1.52 -7.87 -13.39
C ARG A 53 2.40 -9.12 -13.43
N MET A 54 3.61 -8.99 -13.98
CA MET A 54 4.60 -10.08 -14.02
C MET A 54 5.30 -10.31 -12.67
N GLY A 55 5.03 -9.51 -11.64
CA GLY A 55 5.66 -9.65 -10.33
C GLY A 55 7.18 -9.42 -10.35
N MET A 56 7.67 -8.53 -11.22
CA MET A 56 9.10 -8.25 -11.34
C MET A 56 9.62 -7.42 -10.15
N MET A 57 9.97 -8.10 -9.06
CA MET A 57 10.41 -7.47 -7.79
C MET A 57 11.74 -6.72 -7.89
N ASP A 58 12.57 -7.01 -8.90
CA ASP A 58 13.78 -6.23 -9.22
C ASP A 58 13.44 -4.86 -9.84
N ARG A 59 12.20 -4.67 -10.32
CA ARG A 59 11.72 -3.47 -11.01
C ARG A 59 10.50 -2.85 -10.33
N VAL A 60 10.50 -2.75 -9.01
CA VAL A 60 9.43 -2.06 -8.28
C VAL A 60 9.45 -0.56 -8.58
N LEU A 61 8.34 -0.07 -9.14
CA LEU A 61 8.12 1.30 -9.61
C LEU A 61 7.21 2.14 -8.69
N GLY A 62 6.55 1.49 -7.73
CA GLY A 62 5.62 2.13 -6.81
C GLY A 62 5.39 1.28 -5.58
N TYR A 63 4.86 1.92 -4.54
CA TYR A 63 4.51 1.27 -3.29
C TYR A 63 3.18 1.80 -2.78
N LEU A 64 2.42 0.92 -2.15
CA LEU A 64 1.35 1.24 -1.24
C LEU A 64 1.91 1.27 0.19
N VAL A 65 1.77 2.40 0.87
CA VAL A 65 2.11 2.56 2.28
C VAL A 65 0.82 2.78 3.04
N THR A 66 0.44 1.83 3.91
CA THR A 66 -0.77 1.91 4.71
C THR A 66 -0.40 2.32 6.14
N THR A 67 -1.13 3.28 6.68
CA THR A 67 -0.99 3.77 8.07
C THR A 67 -2.30 3.51 8.82
N LYS A 68 -2.39 3.94 10.08
CA LYS A 68 -3.65 3.87 10.83
C LYS A 68 -4.72 4.86 10.33
N LYS A 69 -4.33 5.87 9.53
CA LYS A 69 -5.21 6.96 9.09
C LYS A 69 -5.45 6.96 7.59
N SER A 70 -4.45 6.58 6.80
CA SER A 70 -4.45 6.77 5.35
C SER A 70 -3.79 5.60 4.61
N VAL A 71 -4.05 5.53 3.30
CA VAL A 71 -3.19 4.84 2.34
C VAL A 71 -2.47 5.86 1.48
N HIS A 72 -1.18 5.64 1.25
CA HIS A 72 -0.33 6.48 0.42
C HIS A 72 0.24 5.67 -0.74
N PHE A 73 -0.08 6.08 -1.96
CA PHE A 73 0.49 5.55 -3.18
C PHE A 73 1.72 6.37 -3.53
N VAL A 74 2.89 5.76 -3.38
CA VAL A 74 4.19 6.41 -3.52
C VAL A 74 4.90 5.88 -4.76
N ARG A 75 5.22 6.77 -5.71
CA ARG A 75 6.20 6.49 -6.77
C ARG A 75 7.51 7.18 -6.41
N PRO A 76 8.55 6.42 -6.01
CA PRO A 76 9.85 7.01 -5.72
C PRO A 76 10.45 7.67 -6.95
N GLY A 77 10.95 8.89 -6.79
CA GLY A 77 11.65 9.61 -7.85
C GLY A 77 13.03 10.06 -7.39
N ILE A 78 13.89 10.39 -8.36
CA ILE A 78 15.29 10.76 -8.11
C ILE A 78 15.35 12.00 -7.19
N ALA A 79 14.63 13.07 -7.54
CA ALA A 79 14.61 14.31 -6.77
C ALA A 79 13.45 14.39 -5.78
N TRP A 80 12.24 13.95 -6.17
CA TRP A 80 11.05 13.95 -5.32
C TRP A 80 10.20 12.68 -5.54
N ASP A 81 9.50 12.27 -4.49
CA ASP A 81 8.53 11.18 -4.57
C ASP A 81 7.18 11.77 -5.00
N ARG A 82 6.48 11.09 -5.90
CA ARG A 82 5.07 11.40 -6.18
C ARG A 82 4.22 10.62 -5.17
N VAL A 83 3.42 11.32 -4.38
CA VAL A 83 2.56 10.71 -3.35
C VAL A 83 1.11 11.10 -3.62
N GLN A 84 0.23 10.11 -3.66
CA GLN A 84 -1.21 10.30 -3.60
C GLN A 84 -1.74 9.66 -2.33
N THR A 85 -2.44 10.44 -1.50
CA THR A 85 -2.98 9.98 -0.22
C THR A 85 -4.49 9.83 -0.33
N VAL A 86 -5.02 8.75 0.23
CA VAL A 86 -6.47 8.56 0.45
C VAL A 86 -6.68 8.27 1.94
N PRO A 87 -7.43 9.12 2.66
CA PRO A 87 -7.83 8.83 4.04
C PRO A 87 -8.64 7.53 4.09
N LEU A 88 -8.41 6.70 5.11
CA LEU A 88 -9.10 5.41 5.25
C LEU A 88 -10.61 5.57 5.42
N GLU A 89 -11.05 6.67 6.05
CA GLU A 89 -12.47 7.01 6.22
C GLU A 89 -13.20 7.33 4.90
N MET A 90 -12.45 7.65 3.84
CA MET A 90 -12.99 7.94 2.51
C MET A 90 -13.07 6.68 1.63
N ILE A 91 -12.60 5.53 2.13
CA ILE A 91 -12.61 4.27 1.37
C ILE A 91 -13.94 3.56 1.66
N ASP A 92 -14.83 3.57 0.66
CA ASP A 92 -16.12 2.90 0.76
C ASP A 92 -15.97 1.39 0.65
N ASP A 93 -15.02 0.92 -0.17
CA ASP A 93 -14.84 -0.51 -0.40
C ASP A 93 -13.51 -0.89 -1.07
N VAL A 94 -13.14 -2.16 -0.95
CA VAL A 94 -12.12 -2.83 -1.75
C VAL A 94 -12.65 -4.16 -2.31
N GLU A 95 -12.42 -4.40 -3.59
CA GLU A 95 -12.87 -5.62 -4.29
C GLU A 95 -11.80 -6.13 -5.25
N TYR A 96 -11.74 -7.44 -5.46
CA TYR A 96 -10.95 -8.00 -6.55
C TYR A 96 -11.64 -7.79 -7.89
N VAL A 97 -10.88 -7.42 -8.93
CA VAL A 97 -11.42 -7.27 -10.29
C VAL A 97 -11.82 -8.62 -10.87
N GLU A 98 -11.02 -9.65 -10.57
CA GLU A 98 -11.28 -11.05 -10.82
C GLU A 98 -10.86 -11.77 -9.53
N GLU A 99 -11.84 -12.31 -8.79
CA GLU A 99 -11.64 -12.86 -7.45
C GLU A 99 -10.44 -13.81 -7.41
N PHE A 100 -9.35 -13.37 -6.75
CA PHE A 100 -8.15 -14.17 -6.49
C PHE A 100 -7.42 -14.76 -7.71
N HIS A 101 -7.76 -14.33 -8.93
CA HIS A 101 -7.05 -14.70 -10.17
C HIS A 101 -6.17 -13.57 -10.71
N SER A 102 -6.27 -12.38 -10.11
CA SER A 102 -5.44 -11.23 -10.47
C SER A 102 -4.80 -10.60 -9.24
N ASN A 103 -3.61 -10.04 -9.43
CA ASN A 103 -2.96 -9.16 -8.46
C ASN A 103 -3.54 -7.73 -8.48
N THR A 104 -4.80 -7.58 -8.92
CA THR A 104 -5.45 -6.28 -9.08
C THR A 104 -6.64 -6.14 -8.13
N LEU A 105 -6.61 -5.10 -7.31
CA LEU A 105 -7.73 -4.67 -6.46
C LEU A 105 -8.33 -3.37 -6.99
N LYS A 106 -9.65 -3.26 -6.93
CA LYS A 106 -10.37 -1.99 -7.07
C LYS A 106 -10.57 -1.38 -5.68
N LEU A 107 -10.18 -0.12 -5.55
CA LEU A 107 -10.43 0.72 -4.40
C LEU A 107 -11.56 1.70 -4.74
N LYS A 108 -12.68 1.64 -4.01
CA LYS A 108 -13.81 2.57 -4.17
C LYS A 108 -13.67 3.73 -3.18
N VAL A 109 -13.80 4.96 -3.69
CA VAL A 109 -13.67 6.22 -2.95
C VAL A 109 -14.71 7.21 -3.49
N GLY A 110 -15.81 7.37 -2.76
CA GLY A 110 -17.03 8.02 -3.24
C GLY A 110 -17.53 7.39 -4.54
N GLU A 111 -17.82 8.22 -5.52
CA GLU A 111 -18.28 7.79 -6.85
C GLU A 111 -17.14 7.30 -7.76
N ARG A 112 -15.90 7.23 -7.26
CA ARG A 112 -14.72 6.84 -8.06
C ARG A 112 -14.23 5.47 -7.65
N ALA A 113 -13.73 4.72 -8.64
CA ALA A 113 -13.00 3.48 -8.41
C ALA A 113 -11.63 3.57 -9.09
N GLU A 114 -10.59 3.19 -8.37
CA GLU A 114 -9.22 3.14 -8.87
C GLU A 114 -8.71 1.70 -8.82
N SER A 115 -7.86 1.30 -9.77
CA SER A 115 -7.24 -0.03 -9.76
C SER A 115 -5.84 0.03 -9.19
N ILE A 116 -5.56 -0.80 -8.20
CA ILE A 116 -4.25 -1.03 -7.60
C ILE A 116 -3.73 -2.37 -8.12
N ILE A 117 -2.55 -2.35 -8.74
CA ILE A 117 -1.87 -3.56 -9.21
C ILE A 117 -0.71 -3.84 -8.25
N PHE A 118 -0.78 -4.95 -7.53
CA PHE A 118 0.26 -5.44 -6.64
C PHE A 118 1.29 -6.27 -7.40
N TYR A 119 2.54 -6.30 -6.95
CA TYR A 119 3.55 -7.17 -7.57
C TYR A 119 3.46 -8.61 -7.03
N ASP A 120 2.97 -8.77 -5.81
CA ASP A 120 2.68 -10.05 -5.15
C ASP A 120 1.20 -10.08 -4.77
N ASP A 121 0.50 -11.16 -5.08
CA ASP A 121 -0.92 -11.33 -4.78
C ASP A 121 -1.18 -11.38 -3.26
N LYS A 122 -0.22 -11.90 -2.49
CA LYS A 122 -0.29 -11.96 -1.02
C LYS A 122 -0.34 -10.57 -0.40
N ASP A 123 0.35 -9.60 -0.98
CA ASP A 123 0.31 -8.21 -0.53
C ASP A 123 -1.09 -7.61 -0.76
N GLY A 124 -1.68 -7.90 -1.91
CA GLY A 124 -3.06 -7.54 -2.21
C GLY A 124 -4.04 -8.17 -1.21
N ILE A 125 -3.88 -9.46 -0.91
CA ILE A 125 -4.73 -10.19 0.05
C ILE A 125 -4.61 -9.58 1.45
N ALA A 126 -3.39 -9.27 1.90
CA ALA A 126 -3.14 -8.66 3.19
C ALA A 126 -3.81 -7.27 3.28
N PHE A 127 -3.68 -6.45 2.23
CA PHE A 127 -4.33 -5.15 2.17
C PHE A 127 -5.86 -5.25 2.16
N TYR A 128 -6.43 -6.14 1.34
CA TYR A 128 -7.86 -6.41 1.28
C TYR A 128 -8.42 -6.78 2.66
N ARG A 129 -7.79 -7.76 3.34
CA ARG A 129 -8.19 -8.20 4.68
C ARG A 129 -8.11 -7.07 5.70
N TYR A 130 -7.07 -6.24 5.63
CA TYR A 130 -6.92 -5.09 6.51
C TYR A 130 -8.10 -4.11 6.35
N ILE A 131 -8.41 -3.68 5.13
CA ILE A 131 -9.52 -2.75 4.90
C ILE A 131 -10.86 -3.37 5.33
N LYS A 132 -11.15 -4.61 4.94
CA LYS A 132 -12.39 -5.30 5.33
C LYS A 132 -12.53 -5.46 6.84
N SER A 133 -11.45 -5.81 7.54
CA SER A 133 -11.48 -5.93 9.01
C SER A 133 -11.85 -4.62 9.71
N ARG A 134 -11.48 -3.47 9.13
CA ARG A 134 -11.85 -2.15 9.65
C ARG A 134 -13.28 -1.78 9.33
N GLN A 135 -13.78 -2.15 8.16
CA GLN A 135 -15.16 -1.88 7.78
C GLN A 135 -16.16 -2.67 8.65
N TRP A 136 -15.79 -3.86 9.13
CA TRP A 136 -16.62 -4.65 10.07
C TRP A 136 -16.55 -4.20 11.53
N GLN A 137 -15.61 -3.30 11.87
CA GLN A 137 -15.48 -2.76 13.24
C GLN A 137 -16.28 -1.45 13.43
N ASN A 138 -16.78 -0.86 12.36
CA ASN A 138 -17.64 0.32 12.35
C ASN A 138 -19.10 -0.08 12.10
#